data_AF-A0A7G8XAF0-F1
#
_entry.id   AF-A0A7G8XAF0-F1
#
_cell.length_a   1.000
_cell.length_b   1.000
_cell.length_c   1.000
_cell.angle_alpha   90.00
_cell.angle_beta   90.00
_cell.angle_gamma   90.00
#
_symmetry.space_group_name_H-M   'P 1'
#
loop_
_entity.id
_entity.type
_entity.pdbx_description
1 polymer ?
#
loop_
_entity_poly.entity_id
_entity_poly.type
_entity_poly.pdbx_seq_one_letter_code
_entity_poly.pdbx_strand_id
1 'polypeptide(L)'
;MKQLYLSLKEAGLMFKEDTEQGEVDFILFETYENGTIISGDVNTFETLFGDVEENPTYEALSGSHTFKLESTQYTMTAEEMGYQKYFDQWKEQGLFN
;
A
#
# COMPACT_ATOMS: atom_id res chain seq x y z
N MET A 1 2.25 -0.92 -10.43
CA MET A 1 2.77 -0.71 -9.09
C MET A 1 4.04 0.12 -9.09
N LYS A 2 4.98 -0.15 -10.00
CA LYS A 2 6.23 0.63 -10.14
C LYS A 2 6.05 2.16 -10.18
N GLN A 3 5.08 2.68 -10.93
CA GLN A 3 4.82 4.13 -11.00
C GLN A 3 4.29 4.68 -9.67
N LEU A 4 3.37 3.97 -9.02
CA LEU A 4 2.87 4.34 -7.69
C LEU A 4 4.02 4.39 -6.67
N TYR A 5 4.90 3.38 -6.64
CA TYR A 5 6.05 3.38 -5.74
C TYR A 5 7.02 4.53 -6.01
N LEU A 6 7.19 4.93 -7.27
CA LEU A 6 7.97 6.12 -7.58
C LEU A 6 7.34 7.37 -6.96
N SER A 7 6.03 7.59 -7.18
CA SER A 7 5.28 8.70 -6.58
C SER A 7 5.36 8.70 -5.05
N LEU A 8 5.16 7.54 -4.42
CA LEU A 8 5.23 7.39 -2.96
C LEU A 8 6.63 7.69 -2.43
N LYS A 9 7.68 7.24 -3.13
CA LYS A 9 9.06 7.53 -2.76
C LYS A 9 9.39 9.02 -2.88
N GLU A 10 8.95 9.67 -3.96
CA GLU A 10 9.12 11.12 -4.16
C GLU A 10 8.38 11.94 -3.10
N ALA A 11 7.22 11.44 -2.64
CA ALA A 11 6.45 12.01 -1.53
C ALA A 11 7.05 11.72 -0.14
N GLY A 12 8.14 10.94 -0.04
CA GLY A 12 8.74 10.56 1.24
C GLY A 12 7.91 9.54 2.03
N LEU A 13 7.00 8.82 1.37
CA LEU A 13 6.12 7.81 1.95
C LEU A 13 6.69 6.39 1.84
N MET A 14 7.94 6.23 1.39
CA MET A 14 8.63 4.94 1.40
C MET A 14 9.97 5.05 2.11
N PHE A 15 10.26 4.05 2.93
CA PHE A 15 11.51 3.94 3.68
C PHE A 15 11.92 2.47 3.81
N LYS A 16 13.18 2.24 4.18
CA LYS A 16 13.75 0.91 4.39
C LYS A 16 14.00 0.67 5.87
N GLU A 17 13.73 -0.54 6.34
CA GLU A 17 14.11 -0.99 7.68
C GLU A 17 14.83 -2.34 7.63
N ASP A 18 15.81 -2.50 8.51
CA ASP A 18 16.48 -3.77 8.75
C ASP A 18 15.58 -4.65 9.60
N THR A 19 15.10 -5.74 9.02
CA THR A 19 14.31 -6.77 9.71
C THR A 19 15.17 -8.02 9.92
N GLU A 20 14.68 -8.98 10.73
CA GLU A 20 15.33 -10.29 10.85
C GLU A 20 15.45 -11.05 9.52
N GLN A 21 14.66 -10.64 8.51
CA GLN A 21 14.64 -11.21 7.16
C GLN A 21 15.47 -10.42 6.15
N GLY A 22 16.16 -9.35 6.59
CA GLY A 22 16.95 -8.45 5.76
C GLY A 22 16.33 -7.06 5.63
N GLU A 23 16.89 -6.25 4.72
CA GLU A 23 16.39 -4.90 4.43
C GLU A 23 15.08 -4.99 3.63
N VAL A 24 14.00 -4.45 4.18
CA VAL A 24 12.65 -4.48 3.58
C VAL A 24 12.16 -3.05 3.35
N ASP A 25 11.52 -2.81 2.20
CA ASP A 25 10.86 -1.55 1.90
C ASP A 25 9.47 -1.49 2.54
N PHE A 26 9.15 -0.38 3.19
CA PHE A 26 7.89 -0.08 3.85
C PHE A 26 7.20 1.13 3.21
N ILE A 27 5.88 1.10 3.23
CA ILE A 27 5.01 2.23 2.87
C ILE A 27 4.51 2.87 4.17
N LEU A 28 4.74 4.16 4.32
CA LEU A 28 4.20 4.98 5.39
C LEU A 28 2.75 5.37 5.04
N PHE A 29 1.81 4.97 5.90
CA PHE A 29 0.40 5.26 5.74
C PHE A 29 -0.05 6.45 6.58
N GLU A 30 0.44 6.57 7.82
CA GLU A 30 0.01 7.60 8.75
C GLU A 30 1.12 7.94 9.76
N THR A 31 1.19 9.21 10.18
CA THR A 31 2.06 9.66 11.27
C THR A 31 1.20 10.41 12.28
N TYR A 32 1.17 9.94 13.52
CA TYR A 32 0.48 10.61 14.62
C TYR A 32 1.33 11.72 15.24
N GLU A 33 0.67 12.69 15.90
CA GLU A 33 1.34 13.83 16.55
C GLU A 33 2.41 13.42 17.58
N ASN A 34 2.23 12.25 18.20
CA ASN A 34 3.16 11.69 19.18
C ASN A 34 4.39 11.00 18.54
N GLY A 35 4.49 11.00 17.21
CA GLY A 35 5.56 10.36 16.45
C GLY A 35 5.35 8.88 16.14
N THR A 36 4.23 8.27 16.56
CA THR A 36 3.88 6.91 16.13
C THR A 36 3.56 6.91 14.64
N ILE A 37 4.14 5.98 13.90
CA ILE A 37 3.85 5.77 12.48
C ILE A 37 3.04 4.48 12.28
N ILE A 38 2.15 4.49 11.29
CA ILE A 38 1.51 3.32 10.73
C ILE A 38 2.16 3.06 9.38
N SER A 39 2.79 1.91 9.23
CA SER A 39 3.43 1.47 8.00
C SER A 39 3.10 0.01 7.72
N GLY A 40 3.27 -0.40 6.45
CA GLY A 40 3.19 -1.80 6.04
C GLY A 40 4.30 -2.11 5.06
N ASP A 41 4.81 -3.34 5.11
CA ASP A 41 5.85 -3.77 4.19
C ASP A 41 5.28 -3.93 2.76
N VAL A 42 6.14 -3.67 1.78
CA VAL A 42 5.76 -3.72 0.36
C VAL A 42 5.29 -5.13 -0.04
N ASN A 43 5.84 -6.20 0.54
CA ASN A 43 5.45 -7.56 0.15
C ASN A 43 4.01 -7.88 0.57
N THR A 44 3.60 -7.46 1.76
CA THR A 44 2.21 -7.55 2.21
C THR A 44 1.31 -6.73 1.30
N PHE A 45 1.71 -5.50 0.94
CA PHE A 45 0.94 -4.66 0.05
C PHE A 45 0.77 -5.28 -1.35
N GLU A 46 1.84 -5.83 -1.93
CA GLU A 46 1.80 -6.55 -3.21
C GLU A 46 0.98 -7.84 -3.13
N THR A 47 0.96 -8.51 -1.98
CA THR A 47 0.09 -9.67 -1.79
C THR A 47 -1.38 -9.28 -1.86
N LEU A 48 -1.76 -8.15 -1.22
CA LEU A 48 -3.14 -7.69 -1.16
C LEU A 48 -3.63 -7.07 -2.47
N PHE A 49 -2.77 -6.33 -3.17
CA PHE A 49 -3.12 -5.50 -4.33
C PHE A 49 -2.38 -5.87 -5.62
N GLY A 50 -1.72 -7.02 -5.66
CA GLY A 50 -0.95 -7.48 -6.81
C GLY A 50 -1.82 -7.77 -8.05
N ASP A 51 -3.13 -7.94 -7.87
CA ASP A 51 -4.08 -8.09 -8.97
C ASP A 51 -4.22 -6.82 -9.84
N VAL A 52 -3.81 -5.66 -9.32
CA VAL A 52 -3.75 -4.39 -10.05
C VAL A 52 -2.32 -3.90 -10.31
N GLU A 53 -1.34 -4.82 -10.27
CA GLU A 53 0.08 -4.49 -10.45
C GLU A 53 0.36 -3.73 -11.76
N GLU A 54 -0.29 -4.08 -12.86
CA GLU A 54 -0.04 -3.40 -14.15
C GLU A 54 -0.59 -1.97 -14.17
N ASN A 55 -1.69 -1.70 -13.46
CA ASN A 55 -2.40 -0.42 -13.51
C ASN A 55 -3.04 -0.05 -12.16
N PRO A 56 -2.24 0.40 -11.16
CA PRO A 56 -2.70 0.68 -9.81
C PRO A 56 -3.30 2.09 -9.71
N THR A 57 -4.35 2.38 -10.49
CA THR A 57 -5.06 3.66 -10.37
C THR A 57 -5.80 3.73 -9.04
N TYR A 58 -6.23 4.93 -8.65
CA TYR A 58 -7.10 5.10 -7.49
C TYR A 58 -8.32 4.18 -7.55
N GLU A 59 -9.03 4.17 -8.68
CA GLU A 59 -10.24 3.37 -8.86
C GLU A 59 -9.95 1.86 -8.80
N ALA A 60 -8.78 1.44 -9.29
CA ALA A 60 -8.36 0.04 -9.26
C ALA A 60 -8.05 -0.41 -7.83
N LEU A 61 -7.28 0.39 -7.07
CA LEU A 61 -6.92 0.10 -5.68
C LEU A 61 -8.09 0.26 -4.70
N SER A 62 -9.04 1.17 -4.97
CA SER A 62 -10.26 1.30 -4.17
C SER A 62 -11.31 0.22 -4.47
N GLY A 63 -11.01 -0.66 -5.42
CA GLY A 63 -11.91 -1.71 -5.86
C GLY A 63 -11.96 -2.92 -4.92
N SER A 64 -12.46 -4.02 -5.49
CA SER A 64 -12.44 -5.33 -4.84
C SER A 64 -11.22 -6.10 -5.30
N HIS A 65 -10.48 -6.65 -4.35
CA HIS A 65 -9.23 -7.36 -4.59
C HIS A 65 -9.39 -8.83 -4.25
N THR A 66 -8.76 -9.67 -5.05
CA THR A 66 -8.69 -11.11 -4.78
C THR A 66 -7.24 -11.52 -4.57
N PHE A 67 -6.93 -11.95 -3.36
CA PHE A 67 -5.58 -12.38 -2.98
C PHE A 67 -5.63 -13.71 -2.23
N LYS A 68 -4.46 -14.35 -2.12
CA LYS A 68 -4.31 -15.60 -1.36
C LYS A 68 -3.46 -15.36 -0.13
N LEU A 69 -3.99 -15.74 1.02
CA LEU A 69 -3.24 -15.87 2.26
C LEU A 69 -3.13 -17.36 2.57
N GLU A 70 -1.90 -17.87 2.64
CA GLU A 70 -1.62 -19.30 2.78
C GLU A 70 -2.33 -20.14 1.68
N SER A 71 -3.32 -20.95 2.05
CA SER A 71 -4.12 -21.78 1.14
C SER A 71 -5.54 -21.25 0.92
N THR A 72 -5.88 -20.09 1.47
CA THR A 72 -7.21 -19.51 1.42
C THR A 72 -7.22 -18.30 0.49
N GLN A 73 -8.20 -18.26 -0.41
CA GLN A 73 -8.43 -17.10 -1.26
C GLN A 73 -9.49 -16.21 -0.61
N TYR A 74 -9.20 -14.91 -0.56
CA TYR A 74 -10.09 -13.88 -0.04
C TYR A 74 -10.47 -12.93 -1.16
N THR A 75 -11.68 -12.38 -1.07
CA THR A 75 -12.13 -11.29 -1.92
C THR A 75 -12.72 -10.23 -1.00
N MET A 76 -12.10 -9.06 -0.95
CA MET A 76 -12.48 -7.96 -0.06
C MET A 76 -12.23 -6.62 -0.73
N THR A 77 -12.96 -5.58 -0.34
CA THR A 77 -12.71 -4.20 -0.82
C THR A 77 -11.59 -3.54 -0.02
N ALA A 78 -11.00 -2.48 -0.58
CA ALA A 78 -10.04 -1.65 0.16
C ALA A 78 -10.63 -1.06 1.45
N GLU A 79 -11.95 -0.78 1.48
CA GLU A 79 -12.64 -0.32 2.68
C GLU A 79 -12.69 -1.41 3.76
N GLU A 80 -13.07 -2.64 3.40
CA GLU A 80 -13.11 -3.78 4.31
C GLU A 80 -11.72 -4.13 4.87
N MET A 81 -10.66 -3.93 4.08
CA MET A 81 -9.27 -4.10 4.52
C MET A 81 -8.73 -2.90 5.30
N GLY A 82 -9.45 -1.77 5.36
CA GLY A 82 -9.03 -0.55 6.06
C GLY A 82 -8.03 0.34 5.30
N TYR A 83 -7.81 0.08 4.00
CA TYR A 83 -6.87 0.84 3.17
C TYR A 83 -7.49 2.05 2.45
N GLN A 84 -8.82 2.10 2.32
CA GLN A 84 -9.49 3.14 1.53
C GLN A 84 -9.05 4.57 1.93
N LYS A 85 -8.93 4.84 3.23
CA LYS A 85 -8.49 6.16 3.73
C LYS A 85 -7.10 6.56 3.21
N TYR A 86 -6.19 5.61 3.04
CA TYR A 86 -4.83 5.88 2.57
C TYR A 86 -4.83 6.19 1.08
N PHE A 87 -5.65 5.49 0.30
CA PHE A 87 -5.81 5.76 -1.13
C PHE A 87 -6.48 7.12 -1.37
N ASP A 88 -7.46 7.51 -0.54
CA ASP A 88 -8.04 8.84 -0.59
C ASP A 88 -6.98 9.92 -0.31
N GLN A 89 -6.16 9.75 0.72
CA GLN A 89 -5.06 10.67 1.03
C GLN A 89 -4.03 10.78 -0.12
N TRP A 90 -3.63 9.65 -0.71
CA TRP A 90 -2.70 9.65 -1.84
C TRP A 90 -3.30 10.33 -3.08
N LYS A 91 -4.61 10.20 -3.29
CA LYS A 91 -5.32 10.91 -4.36
C LYS A 91 -5.33 12.42 -4.12
N GLU A 92 -5.61 12.86 -2.91
CA GLU A 92 -5.57 14.29 -2.55
C GLU A 92 -4.17 14.89 -2.70
N GLN A 93 -3.12 14.10 -2.46
CA GLN A 93 -1.73 14.46 -2.68
C GLN A 93 -1.30 14.41 -4.15
N GLY A 94 -2.15 13.93 -5.05
CA GLY A 94 -1.85 13.82 -6.48
C GLY A 94 -0.84 12.71 -6.83
N LEU A 95 -0.81 11.63 -6.06
CA LEU A 95 0.18 10.55 -6.23
C LEU A 95 -0.22 9.51 -7.29
N PHE A 96 -1.48 9.53 -7.74
CA PHE A 96 -1.96 8.74 -8.86
C PHE A 96 -1.77 9.52 -10.17
N ASN A 97 -0.83 9.06 -10.99
CA ASN A 97 -0.54 9.57 -12.32
C ASN A 97 -1.32 8.82 -13.41
#